data_AF-A0A1Y0HY10-F1
#
_entry.id   AF-A0A1Y0HY10-F1
#
_cell.length_a   1.000
_cell.length_b   1.000
_cell.length_c   1.000
_cell.angle_alpha   90.00
_cell.angle_beta   90.00
_cell.angle_gamma   90.00
#
_symmetry.space_group_name_H-M   'P 1'
#
loop_
_entity.id
_entity.type
_entity.pdbx_description
1 polymer ?
#
loop_
_entity_poly.entity_id
_entity_poly.type
_entity_poly.pdbx_seq_one_letter_code
_entity_poly.pdbx_strand_id
1 'polypeptide(L)'
;MTMDDDPAAVAELDRLAEAVRSAPAGDTTAQIALWRQATRLDTWFFIARGPGDRPRPYAVAAAQGPMICLYSGADRAKEAALALGLAAEGDAVPLLGVPVPAAIDYLASFGAAGVVGVALDHPRIGHHVPLANLSLLKAWAVADAE
;
A
#
# COMPACT_ATOMS: atom_id res chain seq x y z
N MET A 1 19.81 -3.59 -3.73
CA MET A 1 18.77 -3.57 -4.79
C MET A 1 17.55 -4.20 -4.17
N THR A 2 16.50 -3.44 -3.87
CA THR A 2 15.25 -4.01 -3.36
C THR A 2 14.64 -4.83 -4.50
N MET A 3 14.51 -6.14 -4.30
CA MET A 3 13.82 -7.00 -5.26
C MET A 3 12.32 -6.73 -5.16
N ASP A 4 11.64 -6.79 -6.30
CA ASP A 4 10.18 -6.71 -6.33
C ASP A 4 9.56 -7.96 -5.70
N ASP A 5 8.31 -7.87 -5.25
CA ASP A 5 7.60 -9.01 -4.68
C ASP A 5 7.31 -10.09 -5.73
N ASP A 6 7.07 -11.32 -5.29
CA ASP A 6 6.72 -12.44 -6.17
C ASP A 6 5.49 -12.09 -7.03
N PRO A 7 5.58 -12.15 -8.37
CA PRO A 7 4.45 -11.87 -9.25
C PRO A 7 3.22 -12.73 -8.96
N ALA A 8 3.38 -13.95 -8.43
CA ALA A 8 2.25 -14.78 -8.01
C ALA A 8 1.54 -14.21 -6.78
N ALA A 9 2.28 -13.70 -5.79
CA ALA A 9 1.71 -13.04 -4.62
C ALA A 9 0.97 -11.76 -4.99
N VAL A 10 1.50 -11.03 -5.97
CA VAL A 10 0.90 -9.80 -6.53
C VAL A 10 -0.35 -10.11 -7.36
N ALA A 11 -0.35 -11.18 -8.15
CA ALA A 11 -1.54 -11.64 -8.88
C ALA A 11 -2.67 -12.09 -7.94
N GLU A 12 -2.32 -12.70 -6.80
CA GLU A 12 -3.28 -13.08 -5.77
C GLU A 12 -3.98 -11.86 -5.15
N LEU A 13 -3.28 -10.74 -4.99
CA LEU A 13 -3.91 -9.47 -4.57
C LEU A 13 -4.96 -9.00 -5.56
N ASP A 14 -4.72 -9.11 -6.87
CA ASP A 14 -5.70 -8.72 -7.89
C ASP A 14 -6.95 -9.63 -7.82
N ARG A 15 -6.75 -10.94 -7.65
CA ARG A 15 -7.85 -11.90 -7.48
C ARG A 15 -8.68 -11.57 -6.23
N LEU A 16 -8.03 -11.26 -5.11
CA LEU A 16 -8.69 -10.89 -3.87
C LEU A 16 -9.40 -9.55 -3.97
N ALA A 17 -8.81 -8.56 -4.65
CA ALA A 17 -9.45 -7.28 -4.91
C ALA A 17 -10.74 -7.44 -5.73
N GLU A 18 -10.74 -8.31 -6.75
CA GLU A 18 -11.95 -8.62 -7.50
C GLU A 18 -13.02 -9.32 -6.63
N ALA A 19 -12.59 -10.22 -5.73
CA ALA A 19 -13.50 -10.85 -4.78
C ALA A 19 -14.13 -9.81 -3.83
N VAL A 20 -13.38 -8.79 -3.40
CA VAL A 20 -13.94 -7.69 -2.60
C VAL A 20 -14.97 -6.89 -3.40
N ARG A 21 -14.70 -6.58 -4.67
CA ARG A 21 -15.66 -5.85 -5.53
C ARG A 21 -16.95 -6.63 -5.75
N SER A 22 -16.87 -7.96 -5.82
CA SER A 22 -18.01 -8.85 -6.02
C SER A 22 -18.72 -9.25 -4.71
N ALA A 23 -18.18 -8.91 -3.55
CA ALA A 23 -18.73 -9.33 -2.26
C ALA A 23 -20.04 -8.60 -1.92
N PRO A 24 -21.00 -9.27 -1.26
CA PRO A 24 -22.20 -8.62 -0.74
C PRO A 24 -21.87 -7.48 0.23
N ALA A 25 -22.72 -6.46 0.27
CA ALA A 25 -22.57 -5.37 1.23
C ALA A 25 -22.54 -5.90 2.68
N GLY A 26 -21.53 -5.50 3.44
CA GLY A 26 -21.32 -5.96 4.81
C GLY A 26 -20.48 -7.24 4.95
N ASP A 27 -20.16 -7.94 3.86
CA ASP A 27 -19.18 -9.03 3.88
C ASP A 27 -17.76 -8.46 3.86
N THR A 28 -17.03 -8.72 4.94
CA THR A 28 -15.64 -8.27 5.12
C THR A 28 -14.63 -9.39 4.92
N THR A 29 -15.07 -10.61 4.61
CA THR A 29 -14.21 -11.79 4.45
C THR A 29 -13.16 -11.58 3.37
N ALA A 30 -13.59 -11.10 2.20
CA ALA A 30 -12.69 -10.80 1.09
C ALA A 30 -11.73 -9.64 1.43
N GLN A 31 -12.17 -8.65 2.21
CA GLN A 31 -11.34 -7.51 2.62
C GLN A 31 -10.23 -7.95 3.59
N ILE A 32 -10.58 -8.80 4.56
CA ILE A 32 -9.63 -9.39 5.49
C ILE A 32 -8.60 -10.24 4.72
N ALA A 33 -9.05 -11.06 3.77
CA ALA A 33 -8.16 -11.88 2.95
C ALA A 33 -7.20 -11.02 2.10
N LEU A 34 -7.70 -9.95 1.47
CA LEU A 34 -6.88 -9.00 0.71
C LEU A 34 -5.78 -8.38 1.57
N TRP A 35 -6.14 -7.85 2.74
CA TRP A 35 -5.16 -7.20 3.62
C TRP A 35 -4.20 -8.19 4.26
N ARG A 36 -4.64 -9.42 4.55
CA ARG A 36 -3.75 -10.48 5.02
C ARG A 36 -2.73 -10.88 3.95
N GLN A 37 -3.15 -10.96 2.69
CA GLN A 37 -2.23 -11.17 1.58
C GLN A 37 -1.25 -10.00 1.44
N ALA A 38 -1.71 -8.75 1.58
CA ALA A 38 -0.83 -7.58 1.51
C ALA A 38 0.24 -7.59 2.61
N THR A 39 -0.08 -8.09 3.81
CA THR A 39 0.89 -8.24 4.91
C THR A 39 1.88 -9.39 4.72
N ARG A 40 1.70 -10.25 3.73
CA ARG A 40 2.62 -11.35 3.39
C ARG A 40 3.64 -10.98 2.30
N LEU A 41 3.53 -9.79 1.74
CA LEU A 41 4.55 -9.25 0.84
C LEU A 41 5.84 -9.02 1.63
N ASP A 42 6.97 -9.20 0.98
CA ASP A 42 8.27 -8.96 1.58
C ASP A 42 8.50 -7.45 1.75
N THR A 43 8.06 -6.66 0.76
CA THR A 43 8.29 -5.22 0.71
C THR A 43 7.03 -4.45 0.38
N TRP A 44 6.81 -3.32 1.04
CA TRP A 44 5.86 -2.32 0.54
C TRP A 44 6.61 -1.17 -0.12
N PHE A 45 6.12 -0.76 -1.28
CA PHE A 45 6.69 0.35 -2.04
C PHE A 45 5.87 1.62 -1.84
N PHE A 46 6.54 2.76 -1.76
CA PHE A 46 5.93 4.09 -1.66
C PHE A 46 6.52 5.02 -2.70
N ILE A 47 5.68 5.80 -3.37
CA ILE A 47 6.15 6.87 -4.25
C ILE A 47 6.70 7.99 -3.36
N ALA A 48 7.99 8.29 -3.46
CA ALA A 48 8.62 9.37 -2.71
C ALA A 48 8.25 10.74 -3.28
N ARG A 49 7.90 11.68 -2.41
CA ARG A 49 7.64 13.08 -2.72
C ARG A 49 8.49 13.98 -1.82
N GLY A 50 8.73 15.20 -2.28
CA GLY A 50 9.53 16.19 -1.57
C GLY A 50 11.02 16.07 -1.87
N PRO A 51 11.86 16.84 -1.16
CA PRO A 51 13.29 16.90 -1.42
C PRO A 51 13.98 15.58 -1.04
N GLY A 52 15.05 15.25 -1.78
CA GLY A 52 15.71 13.94 -1.69
C GLY A 52 16.37 13.63 -0.34
N ASP A 53 16.59 14.63 0.52
CA ASP A 53 17.13 14.45 1.87
C ASP A 53 16.05 14.06 2.90
N ARG A 54 14.77 14.31 2.60
CA ARG A 54 13.62 13.97 3.46
C ARG A 54 12.40 13.55 2.62
N PRO A 55 12.51 12.45 1.85
CA PRO A 55 11.39 11.97 1.05
C PRO A 55 10.23 11.56 1.96
N ARG A 56 9.02 11.94 1.58
CA ARG A 56 7.77 11.54 2.23
C ARG A 56 6.95 10.67 1.28
N PRO A 57 6.21 9.68 1.76
CA PRO A 57 5.37 8.88 0.90
C PRO A 57 4.24 9.76 0.34
N TYR A 58 3.89 9.53 -0.92
CA TYR A 58 2.73 10.17 -1.53
C TYR A 58 1.46 9.81 -0.77
N ALA A 59 0.62 10.82 -0.57
CA ALA A 59 -0.71 10.65 0.00
C ALA A 59 -1.77 11.22 -0.94
N VAL A 60 -2.85 10.47 -1.11
CA VAL A 60 -4.04 10.89 -1.85
C VAL A 60 -5.03 11.56 -0.90
N ALA A 61 -5.74 12.59 -1.38
CA ALA A 61 -6.86 13.16 -0.65
C ALA A 61 -8.09 12.25 -0.78
N ALA A 62 -8.70 11.87 0.34
CA ALA A 62 -9.95 11.13 0.39
C ALA A 62 -10.98 11.86 1.27
N ALA A 63 -12.26 11.50 1.16
CA ALA A 63 -13.35 12.18 1.89
C ALA A 63 -13.18 12.15 3.42
N GLN A 64 -12.57 11.07 3.93
CA GLN A 64 -12.27 10.83 5.33
C GLN A 64 -10.96 11.48 5.80
N GLY A 65 -10.13 11.98 4.87
CA GLY A 65 -8.82 12.59 5.14
C GLY A 65 -7.70 12.04 4.25
N PRO A 66 -6.46 12.55 4.42
CA PRO A 66 -5.30 12.11 3.64
C PRO A 66 -4.96 10.63 3.89
N MET A 67 -4.69 9.89 2.81
CA MET A 67 -4.30 8.48 2.88
C MET A 67 -2.98 8.24 2.18
N ILE A 68 -2.04 7.56 2.83
CA ILE A 68 -0.78 7.18 2.19
C ILE A 68 -1.03 6.05 1.18
N CYS A 69 -0.49 6.18 -0.02
CA CYS A 69 -0.53 5.11 -1.02
C CYS A 69 0.66 4.17 -0.81
N LEU A 70 0.36 2.89 -0.56
CA LEU A 70 1.33 1.80 -0.56
C LEU A 70 1.11 0.94 -1.80
N TYR A 71 2.18 0.36 -2.32
CA TYR A 71 2.18 -0.42 -3.54
C TYR A 71 2.77 -1.79 -3.31
N SER A 72 2.13 -2.81 -3.90
CA SER A 72 2.54 -4.21 -3.80
C SER A 72 3.70 -4.57 -4.73
N GLY A 73 4.25 -3.58 -5.45
CA GLY A 73 5.39 -3.78 -6.31
C GLY A 73 5.91 -2.48 -6.89
N ALA A 74 7.19 -2.49 -7.25
CA ALA A 74 7.88 -1.31 -7.78
C ALA A 74 7.27 -0.86 -9.11
N ASP A 75 6.92 -1.81 -9.99
CA ASP A 75 6.32 -1.48 -11.28
C ASP A 75 4.90 -0.93 -11.13
N ARG A 76 4.10 -1.46 -10.19
CA ARG A 76 2.79 -0.88 -9.85
C ARG A 76 2.89 0.56 -9.33
N ALA A 77 3.90 0.84 -8.51
CA ALA A 77 4.13 2.20 -8.03
C ALA A 77 4.50 3.17 -9.17
N LYS A 78 5.31 2.73 -10.14
CA LYS A 78 5.65 3.53 -11.32
C LYS A 78 4.44 3.78 -12.21
N GLU A 79 3.66 2.74 -12.51
CA GLU A 79 2.42 2.85 -13.27
C GLU A 79 1.44 3.83 -12.60
N ALA A 80 1.29 3.72 -11.28
CA ALA A 80 0.45 4.64 -10.52
C ALA A 80 0.98 6.07 -10.54
N ALA A 81 2.29 6.28 -10.44
CA ALA A 81 2.87 7.62 -10.53
C ALA A 81 2.54 8.30 -11.87
N LEU A 82 2.58 7.56 -12.98
CA LEU A 82 2.17 8.07 -14.30
C LEU A 82 0.67 8.35 -14.33
N ALA A 83 -0.16 7.39 -13.90
CA ALA A 83 -1.62 7.52 -13.91
C ALA A 83 -2.14 8.69 -13.05
N LEU A 84 -1.44 8.99 -11.96
CA LEU A 84 -1.77 10.09 -11.04
C LEU A 84 -1.14 11.43 -11.43
N GLY A 85 -0.41 11.49 -12.56
CA GLY A 85 0.28 12.72 -13.02
C GLY A 85 1.43 13.15 -12.10
N LEU A 86 2.01 12.22 -11.35
CA LEU A 86 3.10 12.47 -10.41
C LEU A 86 4.48 12.47 -11.09
N ALA A 87 4.59 11.86 -12.27
CA ALA A 87 5.75 11.84 -13.15
C ALA A 87 5.29 11.81 -14.62
N ALA A 88 6.12 12.30 -15.54
CA ALA A 88 5.86 12.15 -16.99
C ALA A 88 6.39 10.80 -17.51
N GLU A 89 5.92 10.40 -18.69
CA GLU A 89 6.43 9.21 -19.36
C GLU A 89 7.94 9.36 -19.62
N GLY A 90 8.72 8.36 -19.19
CA GLY A 90 10.19 8.37 -19.29
C GLY A 90 10.92 9.01 -18.10
N ASP A 91 10.21 9.70 -17.19
CA ASP A 91 10.83 10.24 -15.97
C ASP A 91 11.11 9.13 -14.94
N ALA A 92 12.17 9.32 -14.17
CA ALA A 92 12.45 8.48 -13.03
C ALA A 92 11.43 8.72 -11.91
N VAL A 93 10.78 7.65 -11.46
CA VAL A 93 9.88 7.68 -10.29
C VAL A 93 10.67 7.27 -9.05
N PRO A 94 10.92 8.17 -8.09
CA PRO A 94 11.63 7.82 -6.88
C PRO A 94 10.73 6.96 -5.98
N LEU A 95 11.21 5.78 -5.60
CA LEU A 95 10.49 4.84 -4.75
C LEU A 95 11.22 4.59 -3.44
N LEU A 96 10.46 4.38 -2.38
CA LEU A 96 10.92 3.84 -1.10
C LEU A 96 10.39 2.42 -0.97
N GLY A 97 11.28 1.42 -0.97
CA GLY A 97 10.93 0.06 -0.59
C GLY A 97 11.20 -0.14 0.90
N VAL A 98 10.18 -0.54 1.66
CA VAL A 98 10.30 -0.78 3.10
C VAL A 98 9.85 -2.22 3.40
N PRO A 99 10.68 -3.06 4.05
CA PRO A 99 10.29 -4.42 4.39
C PRO A 99 9.08 -4.46 5.32
N VAL A 100 8.24 -5.48 5.16
CA VAL A 100 7.20 -5.81 6.15
C VAL A 100 7.87 -6.59 7.29
N PRO A 101 7.62 -6.29 8.59
CA PRO A 101 6.60 -5.41 9.15
C PRO A 101 7.03 -3.95 9.37
N ALA A 102 8.28 -3.57 9.09
CA ALA A 102 8.79 -2.21 9.34
C ALA A 102 7.99 -1.12 8.58
N ALA A 103 7.44 -1.45 7.42
CA ALA A 103 6.55 -0.58 6.67
C ALA A 103 5.29 -0.18 7.45
N ILE A 104 4.77 -1.07 8.29
CA ILE A 104 3.57 -0.82 9.10
C ILE A 104 3.88 0.21 10.20
N ASP A 105 5.03 0.07 10.86
CA ASP A 105 5.50 1.04 11.86
C ASP A 105 5.80 2.40 11.23
N TYR A 106 6.40 2.40 10.04
CA TYR A 106 6.65 3.60 9.27
C TYR A 106 5.35 4.36 8.97
N LEU A 107 4.31 3.65 8.50
CA LEU A 107 2.99 4.22 8.23
C LEU A 107 2.31 4.79 9.49
N ALA A 108 2.42 4.09 10.62
CA ALA A 108 1.84 4.56 11.88
C ALA A 108 2.40 5.92 12.34
N SER A 109 3.66 6.22 12.02
CA SER A 109 4.30 7.50 12.37
C SER A 109 3.62 8.73 11.74
N PHE A 110 2.89 8.55 10.64
CA PHE A 110 2.22 9.65 9.93
C PHE A 110 0.85 10.03 10.51
N GLY A 111 0.33 9.29 11.50
CA GLY A 111 -0.91 9.65 12.18
C GLY A 111 -0.82 11.04 12.85
N ALA A 112 0.34 11.37 13.43
CA ALA A 112 0.59 12.70 14.01
C ALA A 112 0.61 13.83 12.97
N ALA A 113 0.82 13.50 11.69
CA ALA A 113 0.77 14.44 10.56
C ALA A 113 -0.64 14.54 9.92
N GLY A 114 -1.65 13.90 10.53
CA GLY A 114 -3.05 13.96 10.06
C GLY A 114 -3.41 12.95 8.98
N VAL A 115 -2.53 11.97 8.68
CA VAL A 115 -2.90 10.83 7.83
C VAL A 115 -3.92 9.98 8.57
N VAL A 116 -4.99 9.57 7.87
CA VAL A 116 -6.12 8.83 8.47
C VAL A 116 -6.16 7.36 8.07
N GLY A 117 -5.45 6.98 7.00
CA GLY A 117 -5.38 5.60 6.54
C GLY A 117 -4.36 5.38 5.45
N VAL A 118 -4.40 4.18 4.89
CA VAL A 118 -3.54 3.77 3.78
C VAL A 118 -4.37 3.14 2.67
N ALA A 119 -3.98 3.37 1.43
CA ALA A 119 -4.61 2.83 0.24
C ALA A 119 -3.64 1.90 -0.50
N LEU A 120 -4.10 0.67 -0.76
CA LEU A 120 -3.35 -0.35 -1.48
C LEU A 120 -3.47 -0.14 -2.99
N ASP A 121 -2.32 -0.09 -3.67
CA ASP A 121 -2.18 -0.01 -5.13
C ASP A 121 -3.11 1.01 -5.78
N HIS A 122 -3.28 2.18 -5.17
CA HIS A 122 -4.11 3.23 -5.74
C HIS A 122 -3.45 3.82 -7.00
N PRO A 123 -4.15 3.95 -8.15
CA PRO A 123 -5.60 3.83 -8.32
C PRO A 123 -6.13 2.45 -8.77
N ARG A 124 -5.28 1.46 -9.01
CA ARG A 124 -5.65 0.13 -9.54
C ARG A 124 -6.56 -0.68 -8.60
N ILE A 125 -6.13 -0.88 -7.34
CA ILE A 125 -6.94 -1.58 -6.33
C ILE A 125 -7.74 -0.56 -5.52
N GLY A 126 -7.07 0.42 -4.92
CA GLY A 126 -7.71 1.54 -4.23
C GLY A 126 -8.45 1.18 -2.93
N HIS A 127 -8.43 -0.09 -2.52
CA HIS A 127 -8.91 -0.49 -1.20
C HIS A 127 -8.06 0.14 -0.11
N HIS A 128 -8.71 0.60 0.94
CA HIS A 128 -8.05 1.33 2.02
C HIS A 128 -8.38 0.73 3.38
N VAL A 129 -7.52 1.03 4.34
CA VAL A 129 -7.72 0.67 5.74
C VAL A 129 -7.37 1.86 6.65
N PRO A 130 -8.15 2.15 7.69
CA PRO A 130 -7.82 3.20 8.66
C PRO A 130 -6.51 2.94 9.39
N LEU A 131 -5.77 3.99 9.77
CA LEU A 131 -4.54 3.83 10.55
C LEU A 131 -4.76 3.10 11.89
N ALA A 132 -5.95 3.26 12.47
CA ALA A 132 -6.34 2.57 13.70
C ALA A 132 -6.27 1.04 13.61
N ASN A 133 -6.31 0.48 12.40
CA ASN A 133 -6.25 -0.97 12.17
C ASN A 133 -4.83 -1.47 11.84
N LEU A 134 -3.81 -0.60 11.80
CA LEU A 134 -2.43 -1.03 11.47
C LEU A 134 -1.84 -1.99 12.51
N SER A 135 -2.23 -1.88 13.78
CA SER A 135 -1.80 -2.83 14.82
C SER A 135 -2.29 -4.26 14.53
N LEU A 136 -3.50 -4.40 13.97
CA LEU A 136 -4.04 -5.68 13.53
C LEU A 136 -3.24 -6.24 12.34
N LEU A 137 -2.91 -5.40 11.35
CA LEU A 137 -2.08 -5.82 10.23
C LEU A 137 -0.70 -6.30 10.68
N LYS A 138 -0.10 -5.59 11.65
CA LYS A 138 1.20 -5.99 12.21
C LYS A 138 1.12 -7.36 12.88
N ALA A 139 0.05 -7.64 13.61
CA ALA A 139 -0.16 -8.94 14.24
C ALA A 139 -0.23 -10.07 13.20
N TRP A 140 -0.89 -9.85 12.06
CA TRP A 140 -0.92 -10.83 10.95
C TRP A 140 0.44 -11.03 10.30
N ALA A 141 1.17 -9.95 10.03
CA ALA A 141 2.50 -10.03 9.43
C ALA A 141 3.49 -10.85 10.28
N VAL A 142 3.41 -10.71 11.60
CA VAL A 142 4.26 -11.48 12.53
C VAL A 142 3.80 -12.95 12.61
N ALA A 143 2.49 -13.19 12.73
CA ALA A 143 1.96 -14.54 12.88
C ALA A 143 2.12 -15.42 11.62
N ASP A 144 2.13 -14.82 10.43
CA ASP A 144 2.28 -15.55 9.17
C ASP A 144 3.77 -15.73 8.76
N ALA A 145 4.72 -15.18 9.53
CA ALA A 145 6.16 -15.35 9.34
C ALA A 145 6.77 -16.50 10.18
N GLU A 146 6.00 -17.06 11.12
CA GLU A 146 6.34 -18.24 11.93
C GLU A 146 5.91 -19.56 11.25
#